data_AF-A0A7J6EKK1-F1
#
_entry.id   AF-A0A7J6EKK1-F1
#
_cell.length_a   1.000
_cell.length_b   1.000
_cell.length_c   1.000
_cell.angle_alpha   90.00
_cell.angle_beta   90.00
_cell.angle_gamma   90.00
#
_symmetry.space_group_name_H-M   'P 1'
#
loop_
_entity.id
_entity.type
_entity.pdbx_description
1 polymer ?
#
loop_
_entity_poly.entity_id
_entity_poly.type
_entity_poly.pdbx_seq_one_letter_code
_entity_poly.pdbx_strand_id
1 'polypeptide(L)'
;MPVFFSHLNQPKERVALSVQVISSLNKEQVHSVEMILGCNGAPPFVIYGPPGIGKTKTIVEAILQIMRKNAKILVCAASNSVADHILDKIISNNVIRVKETEIFRLNATSRPYGDLRPDYLRYCYSQDSVFRCPPLNALLLYRIIISTYMRNPKQLGPVVYSQDAVAYGLGKSYLERLFDCKHYCNEDESFVIKLGCPLPEWLAQDLEEEEYGR
;
A
#
# COMPACT_ATOMS: atom_id res chain seq x y z
N MET A 1 1.55 7.20 -0.70
CA MET A 1 0.31 6.55 -0.22
C MET A 1 0.70 5.79 1.03
N PRO A 2 0.11 6.03 2.21
CA PRO A 2 0.41 5.21 3.38
C PRO A 2 -0.35 3.89 3.31
N VAL A 3 0.36 2.76 3.48
CA VAL A 3 -0.20 1.41 3.64
C VAL A 3 -0.01 1.02 5.10
N PHE A 4 -1.08 0.62 5.78
CA PHE A 4 -1.05 0.23 7.19
C PHE A 4 -1.14 -1.30 7.31
N PHE A 5 -0.21 -1.92 8.04
CA PHE A 5 -0.25 -3.34 8.40
C PHE A 5 -0.52 -3.48 9.90
N SER A 6 -1.37 -4.43 10.32
CA SER A 6 -1.68 -4.66 11.74
C SER A 6 -1.48 -6.14 12.15
N HIS A 7 -0.69 -6.30 13.22
CA HIS A 7 -0.55 -7.40 14.19
C HIS A 7 -0.03 -8.80 13.77
N LEU A 8 1.11 -9.24 14.36
CA LEU A 8 1.17 -10.18 15.50
C LEU A 8 2.62 -10.38 16.01
N ASN A 9 2.76 -10.65 17.31
CA ASN A 9 3.99 -10.73 18.11
C ASN A 9 4.97 -11.85 17.72
N GLN A 10 6.26 -11.51 17.59
CA GLN A 10 7.47 -12.10 18.22
C GLN A 10 8.72 -11.88 17.33
N PRO A 11 9.93 -11.63 17.88
CA PRO A 11 11.14 -11.40 17.10
C PRO A 11 11.93 -12.70 16.93
N LYS A 12 12.08 -13.22 15.71
CA LYS A 12 13.13 -14.19 15.38
C LYS A 12 13.61 -13.98 13.95
N GLU A 13 14.94 -13.84 13.85
CA GLU A 13 15.85 -13.88 12.69
C GLU A 13 15.38 -13.23 11.38
N ARG A 14 16.20 -12.31 10.84
CA ARG A 14 16.14 -11.89 9.43
C ARG A 14 16.42 -13.13 8.57
N VAL A 15 15.39 -13.92 8.30
CA VAL A 15 15.42 -14.89 7.22
C VAL A 15 15.40 -14.06 5.95
N ALA A 16 16.51 -14.08 5.21
CA ALA A 16 16.55 -13.64 3.82
C ALA A 16 15.54 -14.48 3.05
N LEU A 17 14.29 -14.01 3.00
CA LEU A 17 13.27 -14.59 2.14
C LEU A 17 13.76 -14.28 0.75
N SER A 18 14.16 -15.30 -0.01
CA SER A 18 14.47 -15.16 -1.42
C SER A 18 13.24 -14.57 -2.12
N VAL A 19 13.26 -13.25 -2.31
CA VAL A 19 12.19 -12.52 -2.98
C VAL A 19 12.28 -12.93 -4.43
N GLN A 20 11.51 -13.96 -4.82
CA GLN A 20 11.22 -14.17 -6.23
C GLN A 20 10.32 -13.02 -6.66
N VAL A 21 10.96 -11.93 -7.10
CA VAL A 21 10.32 -10.72 -7.58
C VAL A 21 9.51 -11.11 -8.82
N ILE A 22 8.20 -10.89 -8.76
CA ILE A 22 7.24 -11.38 -9.75
C ILE A 22 7.25 -10.50 -11.00
N SER A 23 7.76 -9.28 -10.89
CA SER A 23 7.84 -8.30 -11.96
C SER A 23 9.25 -7.71 -12.08
N SER A 24 9.62 -7.18 -13.25
CA SER A 24 10.89 -6.46 -13.42
C SER A 24 10.89 -5.18 -12.56
N LEU A 25 11.43 -5.25 -11.35
CA LEU A 25 11.64 -4.13 -10.45
C LEU A 25 13.11 -3.71 -10.49
N ASN A 26 13.39 -2.42 -10.28
CA ASN A 26 14.76 -1.95 -10.08
C ASN A 26 15.23 -2.22 -8.64
N LYS A 27 16.54 -2.03 -8.37
CA LYS A 27 17.14 -2.30 -7.06
C LYS A 27 16.41 -1.57 -5.91
N GLU A 28 16.08 -0.30 -6.09
CA GLU A 28 15.35 0.51 -5.09
C GLU A 28 13.94 -0.03 -4.78
N GLN A 29 13.22 -0.48 -5.82
CA GLN A 29 11.89 -1.06 -5.69
C GLN A 29 11.94 -2.45 -5.04
N VAL A 30 12.94 -3.27 -5.37
CA VAL A 30 13.17 -4.57 -4.71
C VAL A 30 13.45 -4.36 -3.23
N HIS A 31 14.38 -3.46 -2.91
CA HIS A 31 14.70 -3.11 -1.53
C HIS A 31 13.46 -2.62 -0.76
N SER A 32 12.62 -1.80 -1.40
CA SER A 32 11.36 -1.35 -0.79
C SER A 32 10.45 -2.52 -0.40
N VAL A 33 10.37 -3.54 -1.25
CA VAL A 33 9.55 -4.73 -1.01
C VAL A 33 10.15 -5.58 0.11
N GLU A 34 11.47 -5.76 0.13
CA GLU A 34 12.18 -6.49 1.19
C GLU A 34 11.98 -5.84 2.56
N MET A 35 12.11 -4.52 2.64
CA MET A 35 11.87 -3.76 3.86
C MET A 35 10.46 -3.98 4.37
N ILE A 36 9.44 -3.85 3.50
CA ILE A 36 8.05 -4.13 3.88
C ILE A 36 7.86 -5.57 4.38
N LEU A 37 8.48 -6.55 3.71
CA LEU A 37 8.34 -7.96 4.07
C LEU A 37 9.09 -8.33 5.35
N GLY A 38 10.18 -7.66 5.66
CA GLY A 38 11.00 -7.90 6.86
C GLY A 38 10.39 -7.33 8.15
N CYS A 39 9.28 -6.59 8.06
CA CYS A 39 8.74 -5.86 9.20
C CYS A 39 7.81 -6.66 10.10
N ASN A 40 8.11 -6.64 11.40
CA ASN A 40 7.25 -7.12 12.47
C ASN A 40 6.89 -5.94 13.41
N GLY A 41 5.80 -5.24 13.13
CA GLY A 41 5.24 -4.23 14.04
C GLY A 41 5.87 -2.82 13.98
N ALA A 42 6.60 -2.50 12.91
CA ALA A 42 7.17 -1.18 12.66
C ALA A 42 6.09 -0.10 12.39
N PRO A 43 6.37 1.19 12.65
CA PRO A 43 5.50 2.29 12.26
C PRO A 43 5.33 2.37 10.72
N PRO A 44 4.29 3.05 10.20
CA PRO A 44 3.92 3.03 8.78
C PRO A 44 5.06 3.34 7.80
N PHE A 45 5.22 2.56 6.74
CA PHE A 45 6.20 2.83 5.69
C PHE A 45 5.74 3.93 4.74
N VAL A 46 6.64 4.83 4.38
CA VAL A 46 6.38 5.87 3.38
C VAL A 46 7.24 5.60 2.15
N ILE A 47 6.61 5.12 1.08
CA ILE A 47 7.22 5.12 -0.26
C ILE A 47 6.90 6.45 -0.94
N TYR A 48 7.94 7.21 -1.22
CA TYR A 48 7.88 8.51 -1.91
C TYR A 48 8.71 8.49 -3.21
N GLY A 49 8.34 9.37 -4.14
CA GLY A 49 9.17 9.74 -5.28
C GLY A 49 8.35 10.38 -6.41
N PRO A 50 9.01 10.92 -7.46
CA PRO A 50 8.36 11.58 -8.60
C PRO A 50 7.24 10.77 -9.28
N PRO A 51 6.28 11.39 -9.98
CA PRO A 51 5.30 10.67 -10.79
C PRO A 51 6.01 9.81 -11.86
N GLY A 52 5.45 8.64 -12.18
CA GLY A 52 5.99 7.76 -13.24
C GLY A 52 7.00 6.68 -12.81
N ILE A 53 7.59 6.76 -11.62
CA ILE A 53 8.65 5.83 -11.16
C ILE A 53 8.17 4.45 -10.67
N GLY A 54 6.93 4.07 -10.93
CA GLY A 54 6.45 2.73 -10.61
C GLY A 54 6.06 2.47 -9.14
N LYS A 55 5.79 3.49 -8.30
CA LYS A 55 5.29 3.32 -6.91
C LYS A 55 4.16 2.28 -6.78
N THR A 56 3.17 2.35 -7.67
CA THR A 56 2.05 1.41 -7.65
C THR A 56 2.50 -0.02 -7.96
N LYS A 57 3.49 -0.19 -8.83
CA LYS A 57 4.09 -1.49 -9.15
C LYS A 57 4.79 -2.08 -7.92
N THR A 58 5.56 -1.26 -7.19
CA THR A 58 6.20 -1.65 -5.93
C THR A 58 5.18 -2.07 -4.88
N ILE A 59 4.10 -1.30 -4.70
CA ILE A 59 3.04 -1.62 -3.74
C ILE A 59 2.32 -2.93 -4.12
N VAL A 60 2.02 -3.14 -5.40
CA VAL A 60 1.41 -4.39 -5.87
C VAL A 60 2.32 -5.59 -5.61
N GLU A 61 3.61 -5.47 -5.90
CA GLU A 61 4.58 -6.53 -5.60
C GLU A 61 4.59 -6.84 -4.11
N ALA A 62 4.66 -5.82 -3.25
CA ALA A 62 4.63 -6.01 -1.80
C ALA A 62 3.35 -6.72 -1.34
N ILE A 63 2.18 -6.33 -1.85
CA ILE A 63 0.89 -6.99 -1.56
C ILE A 63 0.98 -8.47 -1.93
N LEU A 64 1.43 -8.78 -3.16
CA LEU A 64 1.55 -10.15 -3.66
C LEU A 64 2.49 -10.99 -2.79
N GLN A 65 3.64 -10.45 -2.37
CA GLN A 65 4.57 -11.16 -1.51
C GLN A 65 4.00 -11.39 -0.10
N ILE A 66 3.29 -10.41 0.49
CA ILE A 66 2.61 -10.55 1.79
C ILE A 66 1.49 -11.59 1.71
N MET A 67 0.85 -11.76 0.55
CA MET A 67 -0.10 -12.85 0.31
C MET A 67 0.52 -14.25 0.40
N ARG A 68 1.84 -14.41 0.48
CA ARG A 68 2.45 -15.71 0.80
C ARG A 68 2.45 -15.99 2.32
N LYS A 69 2.33 -14.95 3.16
CA LYS A 69 2.45 -15.03 4.62
C LYS A 69 1.12 -15.20 5.38
N ASN A 70 0.07 -15.67 4.72
CA ASN A 70 -1.28 -15.82 5.31
C ASN A 70 -1.85 -14.56 6.02
N ALA A 71 -1.45 -13.36 5.58
CA ALA A 71 -1.92 -12.11 6.15
C ALA A 71 -3.25 -11.63 5.52
N LYS A 72 -3.95 -10.74 6.24
CA LYS A 72 -5.05 -9.92 5.72
C LYS A 72 -4.56 -8.50 5.41
N ILE A 73 -4.99 -7.96 4.28
CA ILE A 73 -4.46 -6.70 3.72
C ILE A 73 -5.62 -5.75 3.43
N LEU A 74 -5.52 -4.52 3.94
CA LEU A 74 -6.39 -3.41 3.56
C LEU A 74 -5.59 -2.41 2.71
N VAL A 75 -6.01 -2.21 1.48
CA VAL A 75 -5.44 -1.27 0.54
C VAL A 75 -6.33 -0.04 0.46
N CYS A 76 -5.78 1.14 0.71
CA CYS A 76 -6.50 2.40 0.65
C CYS A 76 -5.95 3.28 -0.47
N ALA A 77 -6.72 3.46 -1.55
CA ALA A 77 -6.33 4.31 -2.66
C ALA A 77 -6.96 5.71 -2.60
N ALA A 78 -6.28 6.68 -3.20
CA ALA A 78 -6.69 8.08 -3.25
C ALA A 78 -7.83 8.35 -4.25
N SER A 79 -8.03 7.47 -5.23
CA SER A 79 -9.07 7.57 -6.25
C SER A 79 -9.54 6.18 -6.67
N ASN A 80 -10.74 6.12 -7.25
CA ASN A 80 -11.30 4.88 -7.79
C ASN A 80 -10.40 4.28 -8.87
N SER A 81 -9.91 5.11 -9.79
CA SER A 81 -9.00 4.69 -10.85
C SER A 81 -7.72 4.02 -10.34
N VAL A 82 -7.12 4.54 -9.25
CA VAL A 82 -5.89 3.94 -8.69
C VAL A 82 -6.19 2.62 -8.00
N ALA A 83 -7.28 2.51 -7.24
CA ALA A 83 -7.62 1.23 -6.61
C ALA A 83 -8.05 0.17 -7.63
N ASP A 84 -8.77 0.55 -8.69
CA ASP A 84 -9.13 -0.36 -9.76
C ASP A 84 -7.88 -0.81 -10.54
N HIS A 85 -6.89 0.07 -10.71
CA HIS A 85 -5.60 -0.30 -11.28
C HIS A 85 -4.82 -1.26 -10.39
N ILE A 86 -4.86 -1.09 -9.06
CA ILE A 86 -4.26 -2.06 -8.13
C ILE A 86 -4.98 -3.41 -8.23
N LEU A 87 -6.32 -3.41 -8.26
CA LEU A 87 -7.12 -4.62 -8.46
C LEU A 87 -6.71 -5.33 -9.75
N ASP A 88 -6.67 -4.61 -10.87
CA ASP A 88 -6.28 -5.12 -12.19
C ASP A 88 -4.91 -5.82 -12.16
N LYS A 89 -3.92 -5.21 -11.49
CA LYS A 89 -2.57 -5.79 -11.37
C LYS A 89 -2.50 -7.01 -10.46
N ILE A 90 -3.35 -7.08 -9.44
CA ILE A 90 -3.44 -8.27 -8.57
C ILE A 90 -4.09 -9.43 -9.33
N ILE A 91 -5.21 -9.19 -10.02
CA ILE A 91 -5.96 -10.26 -10.70
C ILE A 91 -5.30 -10.73 -11.99
N SER A 92 -4.54 -9.86 -12.67
CA SER A 92 -3.77 -10.23 -13.88
C SER A 92 -2.44 -10.91 -13.55
N ASN A 93 -2.16 -11.14 -12.26
CA ASN A 93 -0.94 -11.80 -11.83
C ASN A 93 -1.05 -13.32 -12.03
N ASN A 94 -0.12 -13.90 -12.80
CA ASN A 94 -0.11 -15.33 -13.09
C ASN A 94 0.83 -16.14 -12.19
N VAL A 95 1.57 -15.50 -11.27
CA VAL A 95 2.60 -16.15 -10.44
C VAL A 95 2.04 -16.51 -9.07
N ILE A 96 1.26 -15.62 -8.47
CA ILE A 96 0.54 -15.88 -7.22
C ILE A 96 -0.93 -16.04 -7.52
N ARG A 97 -1.42 -17.27 -7.33
CA ARG A 97 -2.83 -17.58 -7.49
C ARG A 97 -3.62 -16.99 -6.31
N VAL A 98 -4.26 -15.85 -6.54
CA VAL A 98 -5.24 -15.26 -5.62
C VAL A 98 -6.64 -15.68 -6.07
N LYS A 99 -7.44 -16.27 -5.18
CA LYS A 99 -8.82 -16.64 -5.53
C LYS A 99 -9.69 -15.38 -5.59
N GLU A 100 -10.68 -15.38 -6.47
CA GLU A 100 -11.63 -14.26 -6.55
C GLU A 100 -12.33 -14.00 -5.21
N THR A 101 -12.63 -15.06 -4.46
CA THR A 101 -13.25 -15.01 -3.13
C THR A 101 -12.35 -14.41 -2.04
N GLU A 102 -11.06 -14.23 -2.30
CA GLU A 102 -10.12 -13.63 -1.36
C GLU A 102 -10.01 -12.11 -1.53
N ILE A 103 -10.55 -11.53 -2.60
CA ILE A 103 -10.42 -10.11 -2.93
C ILE A 103 -11.78 -9.44 -2.87
N PHE A 104 -11.84 -8.28 -2.21
CA PHE A 104 -13.01 -7.42 -2.19
C PHE A 104 -12.66 -5.98 -2.53
N ARG A 105 -13.35 -5.42 -3.51
CA ARG A 105 -13.27 -4.02 -3.92
C ARG A 105 -14.44 -3.25 -3.29
N LEU A 106 -14.13 -2.52 -2.23
CA LEU A 106 -15.08 -1.65 -1.56
C LEU A 106 -15.20 -0.33 -2.33
N ASN A 107 -16.38 -0.07 -2.88
CA ASN A 107 -16.72 1.16 -3.60
C ASN A 107 -17.63 2.04 -2.74
N ALA A 108 -17.53 3.36 -2.93
CA ALA A 108 -18.46 4.30 -2.35
C ALA A 108 -19.87 4.11 -2.95
N THR A 109 -20.91 4.30 -2.14
CA THR A 109 -22.32 4.26 -2.58
C THR A 109 -22.64 5.30 -3.65
N SER A 110 -21.88 6.39 -3.68
CA SER A 110 -22.00 7.48 -4.67
C SER A 110 -21.31 7.19 -6.00
N ARG A 111 -20.52 6.10 -6.11
CA ARG A 111 -19.86 5.75 -7.37
C ARG A 111 -20.90 5.22 -8.36
N PRO A 112 -21.03 5.82 -9.56
CA PRO A 112 -21.88 5.28 -10.61
C PRO A 112 -21.46 3.85 -10.97
N TYR A 113 -22.43 2.95 -11.11
CA TYR A 113 -22.17 1.54 -11.44
C TYR A 113 -21.44 1.36 -12.77
N GLY A 114 -21.80 2.17 -13.77
CA GLY A 114 -21.19 2.16 -15.11
C GLY A 114 -19.74 2.63 -15.16
N ASP A 115 -19.23 3.29 -14.11
CA ASP A 115 -17.84 3.73 -14.04
C ASP A 115 -16.88 2.57 -13.73
N LEU A 116 -17.40 1.40 -13.34
CA LEU A 116 -16.59 0.23 -13.05
C LEU A 116 -16.64 -0.73 -14.24
N ARG A 117 -15.47 -1.23 -14.66
CA ARG A 117 -15.37 -2.23 -15.73
C ARG A 117 -16.17 -3.49 -15.34
N PRO A 118 -16.94 -4.10 -16.27
CA PRO A 118 -17.76 -5.28 -15.96
C PRO A 118 -16.98 -6.42 -15.32
N ASP A 119 -15.73 -6.64 -15.77
CA ASP A 119 -14.84 -7.66 -15.21
C ASP A 119 -14.51 -7.47 -13.73
N TYR A 120 -14.66 -6.25 -13.20
CA TYR A 120 -14.35 -5.94 -11.80
C TYR A 120 -15.58 -6.07 -10.88
N LEU A 121 -16.79 -6.20 -11.46
CA LEU A 121 -18.04 -6.31 -10.70
C LEU A 121 -18.07 -7.55 -9.80
N ARG A 122 -17.42 -8.65 -10.21
CA ARG A 122 -17.32 -9.89 -9.43
C ARG A 122 -16.55 -9.73 -8.10
N TYR A 123 -15.75 -8.68 -7.97
CA TYR A 123 -15.02 -8.37 -6.73
C TYR A 123 -15.77 -7.36 -5.85
N CYS A 124 -16.96 -6.94 -6.23
CA CYS A 124 -17.74 -5.92 -5.55
C CYS A 124 -19.00 -6.51 -4.91
N TYR A 125 -19.57 -5.77 -3.98
CA TYR A 125 -20.89 -6.06 -3.42
C TYR A 125 -21.82 -4.93 -3.81
N SER A 126 -22.93 -5.26 -4.48
CA SER A 126 -23.89 -4.29 -4.98
C SER A 126 -25.31 -4.83 -4.91
N GLN A 127 -26.27 -3.95 -4.68
CA GLN A 127 -27.71 -4.23 -4.69
C GLN A 127 -28.39 -3.13 -5.51
N ASP A 128 -29.23 -3.50 -6.47
CA ASP A 128 -29.94 -2.57 -7.37
C ASP A 128 -28.98 -1.57 -8.06
N SER A 129 -27.85 -2.07 -8.56
CA SER A 129 -26.78 -1.27 -9.17
C SER A 129 -26.17 -0.20 -8.25
N VAL A 130 -26.37 -0.30 -6.94
CA VAL A 130 -25.71 0.55 -5.94
C VAL A 130 -24.67 -0.28 -5.20
N PHE A 131 -23.42 0.19 -5.20
CA PHE A 131 -22.36 -0.45 -4.41
C PHE A 131 -22.63 -0.31 -2.92
N ARG A 132 -22.39 -1.38 -2.17
CA ARG A 132 -22.60 -1.43 -0.72
C ARG A 132 -21.44 -2.15 -0.03
N CYS A 133 -21.34 -1.94 1.28
CA CYS A 133 -20.51 -2.78 2.12
C CYS A 133 -21.31 -4.06 2.47
N PRO A 134 -20.74 -5.26 2.31
CA PRO A 134 -21.38 -6.48 2.78
C PRO A 134 -21.43 -6.50 4.33
N PRO A 135 -22.23 -7.39 4.93
CA PRO A 135 -22.20 -7.62 6.37
C PRO A 135 -20.79 -7.95 6.88
N LEU A 136 -20.49 -7.56 8.12
CA LEU A 136 -19.14 -7.66 8.70
C LEU A 136 -18.57 -9.08 8.66
N ASN A 137 -19.39 -10.11 8.89
CA ASN A 137 -18.96 -11.50 8.84
C ASN A 137 -18.43 -11.89 7.44
N ALA A 138 -19.07 -11.45 6.36
CA ALA A 138 -18.61 -11.66 5.00
C ALA A 138 -17.36 -10.81 4.71
N LEU A 139 -17.34 -9.56 5.19
CA LEU A 139 -16.18 -8.67 5.04
C LEU A 139 -14.89 -9.28 5.63
N LEU A 140 -15.01 -9.96 6.77
CA LEU A 140 -13.88 -10.62 7.44
C LEU A 140 -13.37 -11.88 6.73
N LEU A 141 -14.11 -12.45 5.76
CA LEU A 141 -13.65 -13.61 4.99
C LEU A 141 -12.67 -13.22 3.88
N TYR A 142 -12.73 -11.97 3.42
CA TYR A 142 -11.79 -11.48 2.42
C TYR A 142 -10.41 -11.33 3.02
N ARG A 143 -9.42 -11.62 2.18
CA ARG A 143 -8.02 -11.54 2.52
C ARG A 143 -7.40 -10.22 2.06
N ILE A 144 -7.88 -9.68 0.94
CA ILE A 144 -7.52 -8.36 0.45
C ILE A 144 -8.80 -7.53 0.32
N ILE A 145 -8.83 -6.38 0.98
CA ILE A 145 -9.87 -5.38 0.78
C ILE A 145 -9.23 -4.16 0.14
N ILE A 146 -9.72 -3.75 -1.02
CA ILE A 146 -9.26 -2.56 -1.74
C ILE A 146 -10.35 -1.50 -1.64
N SER A 147 -10.07 -0.44 -0.90
CA SER A 147 -10.99 0.67 -0.66
C SER A 147 -10.45 1.97 -1.21
N THR A 148 -11.34 2.91 -1.50
CA THR A 148 -10.98 4.30 -1.72
C THR A 148 -11.30 5.11 -0.49
N TYR A 149 -10.37 5.97 -0.08
CA TYR A 149 -10.67 7.01 0.91
C TYR A 149 -10.96 8.31 0.16
N MET A 150 -11.95 9.06 0.62
CA MET A 150 -12.22 10.39 0.07
C MET A 150 -11.03 11.30 0.37
N ARG A 151 -10.35 11.77 -0.69
CA ARG A 151 -9.59 13.01 -0.62
C ARG A 151 -10.54 14.17 -0.92
N ASN A 152 -10.57 15.15 -0.03
CA ASN A 152 -11.12 16.47 -0.38
C ASN A 152 -10.24 17.06 -1.50
N PRO A 153 -10.77 17.61 -2.62
CA PRO A 153 -10.01 17.93 -3.83
C PRO A 153 -8.94 19.03 -3.72
N LYS A 154 -8.75 19.66 -2.55
CA LYS A 154 -7.71 20.66 -2.33
C LYS A 154 -6.46 20.00 -1.79
N GLN A 155 -5.40 20.04 -2.59
CA GLN A 155 -4.09 19.48 -2.31
C GLN A 155 -3.32 20.33 -1.27
N LEU A 156 -3.95 20.64 -0.12
CA LEU A 156 -3.43 21.44 0.99
C LEU A 156 -4.12 20.97 2.29
N GLY A 157 -3.41 20.20 3.12
CA GLY A 157 -3.83 19.84 4.49
C GLY A 157 -5.26 19.31 4.70
N PRO A 158 -5.66 19.02 5.95
CA PRO A 158 -7.06 19.03 6.36
C PRO A 158 -7.65 20.41 6.12
N VAL A 159 -8.83 20.48 5.51
CA VAL A 159 -9.52 21.77 5.33
C VAL A 159 -10.09 22.21 6.67
N VAL A 160 -9.47 23.20 7.30
CA VAL A 160 -9.89 23.77 8.58
C VAL A 160 -10.28 25.23 8.39
N TYR A 161 -11.54 25.55 8.67
CA TYR A 161 -12.09 26.90 8.48
C TYR A 161 -12.02 27.79 9.73
N SER A 162 -11.80 27.20 10.91
CA SER A 162 -11.71 27.92 12.19
C SER A 162 -10.27 28.35 12.47
N GLN A 163 -10.07 29.64 12.78
CA GLN A 163 -8.76 30.17 13.17
C GLN A 163 -8.25 29.55 14.47
N ASP A 164 -9.13 29.29 15.45
CA ASP A 164 -8.77 28.57 16.68
C ASP A 164 -8.29 27.15 16.37
N ALA A 165 -9.02 26.43 15.51
CA ALA A 165 -8.64 25.08 15.11
C ALA A 165 -7.29 25.05 14.36
N VAL A 166 -6.97 26.08 13.57
CA VAL A 166 -5.64 26.24 12.95
C VAL A 166 -4.58 26.50 14.03
N ALA A 167 -4.86 27.37 15.01
CA ALA A 167 -3.94 27.65 16.13
C ALA A 167 -3.63 26.39 16.97
N TYR A 168 -4.59 25.47 17.10
CA TYR A 168 -4.40 24.15 17.73
C TYR A 168 -3.76 23.10 16.80
N GLY A 169 -3.30 23.45 15.60
CA GLY A 169 -2.60 22.54 14.69
C GLY A 169 -3.49 21.51 14.00
N LEU A 170 -4.82 21.71 13.98
CA LEU A 170 -5.77 20.82 13.30
C LEU A 170 -5.67 20.93 11.77
N GLY A 171 -5.03 21.98 11.25
CA GLY A 171 -4.70 22.15 9.83
C GLY A 171 -3.48 21.37 9.33
N LYS A 172 -2.79 20.62 10.21
CA LYS A 172 -1.71 19.70 9.80
C LYS A 172 -2.27 18.34 9.41
N SER A 173 -1.89 17.85 8.23
CA SER A 173 -2.30 16.51 7.75
C SER A 173 -1.69 15.41 8.60
N TYR A 174 -2.32 14.23 8.61
CA TYR A 174 -1.75 13.05 9.25
C TYR A 174 -0.32 12.75 8.74
N LEU A 175 -0.07 12.95 7.44
CA LEU A 175 1.25 12.73 6.84
C LEU A 175 2.27 13.75 7.34
N GLU A 176 1.91 15.04 7.42
CA GLU A 176 2.79 16.08 8.00
C GLU A 176 3.10 15.77 9.47
N ARG A 177 2.10 15.36 10.25
CA ARG A 177 2.30 14.93 11.65
C ARG A 177 3.19 13.69 11.75
N LEU A 178 3.11 12.78 10.78
CA LEU A 178 3.96 11.59 10.72
C LEU A 178 5.41 12.00 10.47
N PHE A 179 5.67 12.90 9.53
CA PHE A 179 7.01 13.43 9.26
C PHE A 179 7.60 14.23 10.43
N ASP A 180 6.77 14.87 11.25
CA ASP A 180 7.22 15.54 12.49
C ASP A 180 7.63 14.53 13.60
N CYS A 181 7.34 13.24 13.45
CA CYS A 181 7.73 12.23 14.45
C CYS A 181 9.20 11.85 14.34
N LYS A 182 9.84 11.51 15.47
CA LYS A 182 11.28 11.20 15.60
C LYS A 182 11.79 10.12 14.61
N HIS A 183 10.93 9.20 14.19
CA HIS A 183 11.26 8.12 13.24
C HIS A 183 11.20 8.55 11.76
N TYR A 184 10.63 9.70 11.44
CA TYR A 184 10.43 10.16 10.07
C TYR A 184 11.08 11.53 9.80
N CYS A 185 11.35 12.30 10.85
CA CYS A 185 11.87 13.67 10.76
C CYS A 185 13.25 13.77 10.12
N ASN A 186 14.04 12.69 10.20
CA ASN A 186 15.37 12.59 9.58
C ASN A 186 15.34 11.78 8.28
N GLU A 187 14.14 11.45 7.77
CA GLU A 187 13.97 10.53 6.65
C GLU A 187 14.70 9.20 6.87
N ASP A 188 14.64 8.68 8.11
CA ASP A 188 15.25 7.41 8.48
C ASP A 188 14.83 6.34 7.48
N GLU A 189 15.82 5.79 6.77
CA GLU A 189 15.64 4.85 5.66
C GLU A 189 15.02 3.53 6.14
N SER A 190 15.02 3.30 7.46
CA SER A 190 14.27 2.22 8.10
C SER A 190 12.75 2.37 7.97
N PHE A 191 12.24 3.56 7.64
CA PHE A 191 10.79 3.87 7.57
C PHE A 191 10.39 4.69 6.33
N VAL A 192 11.31 5.45 5.73
CA VAL A 192 11.08 6.28 4.54
C VAL A 192 11.92 5.78 3.37
N ILE A 193 11.26 5.41 2.27
CA ILE A 193 11.95 4.90 1.08
C ILE A 193 11.72 5.87 -0.09
N LYS A 194 12.83 6.33 -0.68
CA LYS A 194 12.84 7.22 -1.84
C LYS A 194 13.11 6.41 -3.10
N LEU A 195 12.14 6.39 -4.00
CA LEU A 195 12.32 5.86 -5.34
C LEU A 195 12.80 6.96 -6.29
N GLY A 196 13.74 6.63 -7.17
CA GLY A 196 14.39 7.51 -8.13
C GLY A 196 15.62 8.24 -7.58
N CYS A 197 16.18 7.80 -6.44
CA CYS A 197 17.41 8.34 -5.85
C CYS A 197 18.43 7.22 -5.70
N PRO A 198 19.74 7.46 -5.96
CA PRO A 198 20.77 6.46 -5.74
C PRO A 198 20.66 5.87 -4.34
N LEU A 199 20.73 4.53 -4.23
CA LEU A 199 20.81 3.87 -2.94
C LEU A 199 22.09 4.35 -2.22
N PRO A 200 22.06 4.46 -0.87
CA PRO A 200 23.25 4.73 -0.10
C PRO A 200 24.38 3.75 -0.43
N GLU A 201 25.63 4.23 -0.46
CA GLU A 201 26.80 3.42 -0.87
C GLU A 201 26.93 2.11 -0.07
N TRP A 202 26.65 2.13 1.23
CA TRP A 202 26.70 0.94 2.09
C TRP A 202 25.68 -0.12 1.67
N LEU A 203 24.47 0.29 1.28
CA LEU A 203 23.41 -0.62 0.84
C LEU A 203 23.67 -1.13 -0.58
N ALA A 204 24.27 -0.29 -1.44
CA ALA A 204 24.68 -0.70 -2.77
C ALA A 204 25.76 -1.81 -2.71
N GLN A 205 26.68 -1.72 -1.76
CA GLN A 205 27.72 -2.73 -1.52
C GLN A 205 27.14 -4.06 -1.02
N ASP A 206 26.23 -4.02 -0.03
CA ASP A 206 25.55 -5.23 0.47
C ASP A 206 24.78 -5.98 -0.63
N LEU A 207 24.12 -5.24 -1.53
CA LEU A 207 23.37 -5.82 -2.66
C LEU A 207 24.27 -6.36 -3.77
N GLU A 208 25.45 -5.78 -3.99
CA GLU A 208 26.46 -6.29 -4.93
C GLU A 208 27.11 -7.58 -4.42
N GLU A 209 27.35 -7.68 -3.11
CA GLU A 209 27.87 -8.90 -2.48
C GLU A 209 26.85 -10.06 -2.53
N GLU A 210 25.55 -9.79 -2.36
CA GLU A 210 24.49 -10.80 -2.53
C GLU A 210 24.27 -11.24 -4.00
N GLU A 211 24.55 -10.37 -4.99
CA GLU A 211 24.52 -10.74 -6.41
C GLU A 211 25.73 -11.62 -6.81
N TYR A 212 26.90 -11.41 -6.21
CA TYR A 212 28.12 -12.17 -6.52
C TYR A 212 28.25 -13.47 -5.69
N GLY A 213 27.46 -13.62 -4.62
CA GLY A 213 27.42 -14.80 -3.76
C GLY A 213 26.47 -15.93 -4.19
N ARG A 214 25.93 -15.90 -5.42
CA ARG A 214 25.08 -16.96 -6.01
C ARG A 214 25.78 -17.79 -7.07
#